data_AF-A0A1W9PFN1-F1
#
_entry.id   AF-A0A1W9PFN1-F1
#
_cell.length_a   1.000
_cell.length_b   1.000
_cell.length_c   1.000
_cell.angle_alpha   90.00
_cell.angle_beta   90.00
_cell.angle_gamma   90.00
#
_symmetry.space_group_name_H-M   'P 1'
#
loop_
_entity.id
_entity.type
_entity.pdbx_description
1 polymer ?
#
loop_
_entity_poly.entity_id
_entity_poly.type
_entity_poly.pdbx_seq_one_letter_code
_entity_poly.pdbx_strand_id
1 'polypeptide(L)'
;MKSTVLWSAVIAILIFGGCSSKEPVIDATDNGEKTSKSSDDTVVVDEEGITSMQDTTEMAMRSLERRMQAVNFAFDKFDIAEQETGKIQDNAVLAKGEAADFTLKVEGNCDEWGDT
;
A
#
# COMPACT_ATOMS: atom_id res chain seq x y z
N MET A 1 25.44 -36.13 -33.99
CA MET A 1 26.20 -35.43 -32.94
C MET A 1 26.11 -33.93 -33.18
N LYS A 2 25.51 -33.22 -32.21
CA LYS A 2 25.68 -31.82 -31.77
C LYS A 2 25.96 -30.68 -32.78
N SER A 3 25.03 -29.72 -32.82
CA SER A 3 25.36 -28.28 -32.92
C SER A 3 24.30 -27.46 -32.16
N THR A 4 24.44 -27.39 -30.84
CA THR A 4 23.70 -26.46 -29.97
C THR A 4 24.64 -25.96 -28.89
N VAL A 5 25.64 -25.18 -29.28
CA VAL A 5 26.47 -24.41 -28.36
C VAL A 5 26.86 -23.14 -29.10
N LEU A 6 26.12 -22.06 -28.88
CA LEU A 6 26.52 -20.65 -29.08
C LEU A 6 25.23 -19.80 -29.06
N TRP A 7 24.69 -19.50 -27.87
CA TRP A 7 23.76 -18.36 -27.64
C TRP A 7 23.59 -18.07 -26.13
N SER A 8 24.63 -18.27 -25.32
CA SER A 8 24.57 -18.15 -23.85
C SER A 8 25.44 -17.03 -23.25
N ALA A 9 25.81 -16.00 -24.01
CA ALA A 9 26.82 -15.02 -23.56
C ALA A 9 26.33 -13.56 -23.47
N VAL A 10 25.02 -13.29 -23.40
CA VAL A 10 24.50 -11.90 -23.30
C VAL A 10 23.84 -11.58 -21.95
N ILE A 11 23.51 -12.57 -21.12
CA ILE A 11 22.71 -12.35 -19.89
C ILE A 11 23.57 -12.01 -18.65
N ALA A 12 24.90 -12.17 -18.69
CA ALA A 12 25.75 -12.01 -17.52
C ALA A 12 26.14 -10.55 -17.16
N ILE A 13 25.86 -9.56 -18.02
CA ILE A 13 26.29 -8.16 -17.81
C ILE A 13 25.23 -7.33 -17.04
N LEU A 14 23.98 -7.80 -16.96
CA LEU A 14 22.90 -7.06 -16.29
C LEU A 14 22.85 -7.23 -14.76
N ILE A 15 23.57 -8.20 -14.20
CA ILE A 15 23.46 -8.57 -12.76
C ILE A 15 24.50 -7.85 -11.88
N PHE A 16 25.52 -7.20 -12.46
CA PHE A 16 26.58 -6.49 -11.70
C PHE A 16 26.54 -4.96 -11.81
N GLY A 17 25.49 -4.39 -12.40
CA GLY A 17 25.27 -2.94 -12.49
C GLY A 17 24.68 -2.28 -11.23
N GLY A 18 24.71 -2.97 -10.08
CA GLY A 18 24.24 -2.43 -8.79
C GLY A 18 25.22 -1.43 -8.19
N CYS A 19 25.02 -0.15 -8.50
CA CYS A 19 25.61 1.02 -7.84
C CYS A 19 24.45 2.03 -7.74
N SER A 20 24.07 2.64 -6.62
CA SER A 20 24.91 3.30 -5.62
C SER A 20 24.03 3.56 -4.38
N SER A 21 24.49 3.13 -3.21
CA SER A 21 23.91 3.55 -1.93
C SER A 21 24.12 5.06 -1.77
N LYS A 22 23.04 5.85 -1.83
CA LYS A 22 23.06 7.23 -1.37
C LYS A 22 22.67 7.25 0.09
N GLU A 23 23.66 7.33 0.96
CA GLU A 23 23.47 7.54 2.39
C GLU A 23 22.92 8.96 2.65
N PRO A 24 22.09 9.16 3.69
CA PRO A 24 21.49 10.44 3.99
C PRO A 24 22.52 11.43 4.58
N VAL A 25 22.66 12.59 3.94
CA VAL A 25 23.26 13.75 4.58
C VAL A 25 22.20 14.39 5.47
N ILE A 26 22.41 14.26 6.78
CA ILE A 26 21.71 15.02 7.81
C ILE A 26 22.30 16.43 7.76
N ASP A 27 21.49 17.42 7.38
CA ASP A 27 21.79 18.82 7.65
C ASP A 27 20.78 19.32 8.69
N ALA A 28 21.31 19.75 9.83
CA ALA A 28 20.59 20.41 10.89
C ALA A 28 20.80 21.93 10.73
N THR A 29 19.82 22.73 11.15
CA THR A 29 19.75 24.22 11.14
C THR A 29 19.00 24.73 9.89
N ASP A 30 17.93 25.52 9.94
CA ASP A 30 17.67 26.67 10.81
C ASP A 30 16.16 27.01 10.93
N ASN A 31 15.84 27.71 12.02
CA ASN A 31 14.59 28.38 12.39
C ASN A 31 14.05 29.35 11.32
N GLY A 32 12.73 29.57 11.30
CA GLY A 32 12.16 30.73 10.60
C GLY A 32 10.65 30.76 10.35
N GLU A 33 9.88 30.82 11.44
CA GLU A 33 8.66 31.63 11.65
C GLU A 33 7.91 32.22 10.43
N LYS A 34 6.58 32.01 10.35
CA LYS A 34 5.55 33.08 10.27
C LYS A 34 4.10 32.55 10.17
N THR A 35 3.40 32.69 11.29
CA THR A 35 2.05 33.21 11.50
C THR A 35 1.11 33.40 10.30
N SER A 36 -0.05 32.75 10.35
CA SER A 36 -1.33 33.40 10.06
C SER A 36 -2.45 32.84 10.93
N LYS A 37 -3.12 33.76 11.61
CA LYS A 37 -4.21 33.60 12.56
C LYS A 37 -5.54 33.68 11.81
N SER A 38 -6.44 32.73 12.03
CA SER A 38 -7.88 32.97 11.94
C SER A 38 -8.61 32.12 12.98
N SER A 39 -9.59 32.74 13.59
CA SER A 39 -10.25 32.39 14.84
C SER A 39 -11.21 31.20 14.77
N ASP A 40 -11.51 30.70 15.97
CA ASP A 40 -12.81 30.16 16.43
C ASP A 40 -13.04 28.64 16.32
N ASP A 41 -12.62 27.89 17.34
CA ASP A 41 -13.51 27.27 18.35
C ASP A 41 -12.64 26.41 19.27
N THR A 42 -12.40 26.89 20.49
CA THR A 42 -11.49 26.23 21.43
C THR A 42 -12.22 25.12 22.17
N VAL A 43 -12.16 23.89 21.65
CA VAL A 43 -12.21 22.70 22.50
C VAL A 43 -10.79 22.43 22.94
N VAL A 44 -10.48 22.71 24.21
CA VAL A 44 -9.25 22.22 24.84
C VAL A 44 -9.40 20.71 24.98
N VAL A 45 -9.00 19.97 23.95
CA VAL A 45 -8.71 18.54 24.09
C VAL A 45 -7.22 18.41 24.37
N ASP A 46 -6.91 17.66 25.40
CA ASP A 46 -5.56 17.30 25.82
C ASP A 46 -4.79 16.69 24.61
N GLU A 47 -3.83 17.46 24.09
CA GLU A 47 -3.09 17.22 22.85
C GLU A 47 -2.25 15.93 22.90
N GLU A 48 -1.85 15.52 24.12
CA GLU A 48 -1.10 14.30 24.39
C GLU A 48 -1.96 13.02 24.24
N GLY A 49 -3.28 13.13 24.51
CA GLY A 49 -4.21 12.00 24.42
C GLY A 49 -4.66 11.69 23.00
N ILE A 50 -4.88 12.72 22.18
CA ILE A 50 -5.33 12.57 20.78
C ILE A 50 -4.23 11.93 19.91
N THR A 51 -2.98 12.38 20.07
CA THR A 51 -1.87 11.95 19.21
C THR A 51 -1.57 10.45 19.41
N SER A 52 -1.65 9.96 20.65
CA SER A 52 -1.48 8.54 20.97
C SER A 52 -2.61 7.68 20.40
N MET A 53 -3.87 8.12 20.51
CA MET A 53 -5.02 7.35 20.02
C MET A 53 -5.09 7.29 18.50
N GLN A 54 -4.72 8.37 17.80
CA GLN A 54 -4.68 8.40 16.34
C GLN A 54 -3.64 7.42 15.78
N ASP A 55 -2.46 7.35 16.41
CA ASP A 55 -1.40 6.40 16.04
C ASP A 55 -1.84 4.94 16.24
N THR A 56 -2.55 4.64 17.34
CA THR A 56 -3.08 3.28 17.55
C THR A 56 -4.17 2.88 16.55
N THR A 57 -5.00 3.84 16.13
CA THR A 57 -6.09 3.59 15.17
C THR A 57 -5.54 3.37 13.76
N GLU A 58 -4.54 4.15 13.35
CA GLU A 58 -3.86 3.98 12.06
C GLU A 58 -3.08 2.65 12.00
N MET A 59 -2.40 2.26 13.07
CA MET A 59 -1.75 0.96 13.18
C MET A 59 -2.75 -0.21 13.07
N ALA A 60 -3.92 -0.09 13.72
CA ALA A 60 -4.98 -1.09 13.63
C ALA A 60 -5.52 -1.21 12.19
N MET A 61 -5.81 -0.09 11.53
CA MET A 61 -6.28 -0.05 10.14
C MET A 61 -5.26 -0.70 9.19
N ARG A 62 -3.99 -0.31 9.25
CA ARG A 62 -2.92 -0.91 8.43
C ARG A 62 -2.74 -2.42 8.69
N SER A 63 -2.97 -2.86 9.94
CA SER A 63 -2.92 -4.28 10.28
C SER A 63 -4.08 -5.06 9.62
N LEU A 64 -5.29 -4.48 9.64
CA LEU A 64 -6.47 -5.06 8.99
C LEU A 64 -6.34 -5.06 7.47
N GLU A 65 -5.90 -3.95 6.87
CA GLU A 65 -5.71 -3.83 5.42
C GLU A 65 -4.75 -4.90 4.88
N ARG A 66 -3.63 -5.17 5.57
CA ARG A 66 -2.69 -6.23 5.17
C ARG A 66 -3.27 -7.64 5.21
N ARG A 67 -4.33 -7.86 6.00
CA ARG A 67 -5.01 -9.15 6.11
C ARG A 67 -6.16 -9.27 5.12
N MET A 68 -6.69 -8.15 4.64
CA MET A 68 -7.65 -8.16 3.54
C MET A 68 -6.95 -8.56 2.25
N GLN A 69 -7.59 -9.45 1.50
CA GLN A 69 -7.03 -10.04 0.31
C GLN A 69 -7.57 -9.36 -0.96
N ALA A 70 -6.71 -9.15 -1.94
CA ALA A 70 -7.13 -8.72 -3.27
C ALA A 70 -7.82 -9.88 -4.02
N VAL A 71 -8.99 -9.58 -4.59
CA VAL A 71 -9.75 -10.47 -5.46
C VAL A 71 -9.30 -10.22 -6.90
N ASN A 72 -8.80 -11.24 -7.57
CA ASN A 72 -8.28 -11.12 -8.94
C ASN A 72 -9.33 -11.57 -9.95
N PHE A 73 -9.40 -10.86 -11.07
CA PHE A 73 -10.28 -11.19 -12.17
C PHE A 73 -9.44 -11.77 -13.32
N ALA A 74 -10.03 -12.64 -14.13
CA ALA A 74 -9.41 -13.06 -15.38
C ALA A 74 -9.46 -11.94 -16.42
N PHE A 75 -8.65 -12.04 -17.47
CA PHE A 75 -8.61 -11.06 -18.55
C PHE A 75 -10.02 -10.83 -19.14
N ASP A 76 -10.43 -9.56 -19.23
CA ASP A 76 -11.74 -9.13 -19.72
C ASP A 76 -12.93 -9.83 -19.03
N LYS A 77 -12.84 -9.98 -17.69
CA LYS A 77 -13.91 -10.54 -16.85
C LYS A 77 -14.26 -9.63 -15.69
N PHE A 78 -15.54 -9.68 -15.33
CA PHE A 78 -16.09 -9.02 -14.14
C PHE A 78 -16.74 -10.01 -13.18
N ASP A 79 -16.91 -11.27 -13.58
CA ASP A 79 -17.40 -12.33 -12.72
C ASP A 79 -16.32 -12.78 -11.73
N ILE A 80 -16.74 -13.11 -10.52
CA ILE A 80 -15.87 -13.66 -9.49
C ILE A 80 -15.67 -15.15 -9.79
N ALA A 81 -14.43 -15.53 -10.07
CA ALA A 81 -14.10 -16.93 -10.27
C ALA A 81 -14.29 -17.73 -8.97
N GLU A 82 -14.64 -19.02 -9.08
CA GLU A 82 -14.91 -19.89 -7.92
C GLU A 82 -13.75 -19.89 -6.91
N GLN A 83 -12.51 -19.98 -7.40
CA GLN A 83 -11.32 -19.96 -6.54
C GLN A 83 -11.09 -18.65 -5.78
N GLU A 84 -11.67 -17.54 -6.22
CA GLU A 84 -11.55 -16.23 -5.55
C GLU A 84 -12.66 -16.01 -4.52
N THR A 85 -13.72 -16.83 -4.53
CA THR A 85 -14.86 -16.71 -3.60
C THR A 85 -14.43 -16.86 -2.15
N GLY A 86 -13.43 -17.71 -1.86
CA GLY A 86 -12.89 -17.87 -0.50
C GLY A 86 -12.33 -16.56 0.06
N LYS A 87 -11.59 -15.79 -0.76
CA LYS A 87 -11.02 -14.50 -0.34
C LYS A 87 -12.10 -13.49 0.02
N ILE A 88 -13.22 -13.49 -0.72
CA ILE A 88 -14.36 -12.62 -0.42
C ILE A 88 -15.00 -13.00 0.91
N GLN A 89 -15.17 -14.29 1.18
CA GLN A 89 -15.73 -14.77 2.44
C GLN A 89 -14.83 -14.39 3.61
N ASP A 90 -13.52 -14.60 3.50
CA ASP A 90 -12.55 -14.26 4.53
C ASP A 90 -12.53 -12.74 4.79
N ASN A 91 -12.51 -11.93 3.73
CA ASN A 91 -12.64 -10.47 3.84
C ASN A 91 -13.96 -10.06 4.50
N ALA A 92 -15.07 -10.72 4.18
CA ALA A 92 -16.38 -10.42 4.79
C ALA A 92 -16.42 -10.77 6.29
N VAL A 93 -15.70 -11.81 6.73
CA VAL A 93 -15.54 -12.14 8.14
C VAL A 93 -14.73 -11.05 8.86
N LEU A 94 -13.61 -10.61 8.27
CA LEU A 94 -12.81 -9.49 8.82
C LEU A 94 -13.62 -8.20 8.90
N ALA A 95 -14.34 -7.86 7.83
CA ALA A 95 -15.20 -6.68 7.70
C ALA A 95 -16.27 -6.60 8.80
N LYS A 96 -16.94 -7.72 9.07
CA LYS A 96 -18.02 -7.78 10.07
C LYS A 96 -17.51 -7.92 11.51
N GLY A 97 -16.27 -8.36 11.68
CA GLY A 97 -15.63 -8.58 12.96
C GLY A 97 -14.70 -7.43 13.31
N GLU A 98 -13.40 -7.64 13.17
CA GLU A 98 -12.37 -6.72 13.63
C GLU A 98 -12.39 -5.36 12.93
N ALA A 99 -12.93 -5.29 11.71
CA ALA A 99 -13.06 -4.05 10.97
C ALA A 99 -14.44 -3.38 11.08
N ALA A 100 -15.33 -3.83 11.97
CA ALA A 100 -16.72 -3.37 12.05
C ALA A 100 -16.88 -1.86 12.32
N ASP A 101 -15.90 -1.27 13.01
CA ASP A 101 -15.90 0.16 13.35
C ASP A 101 -15.27 1.04 12.24
N PHE A 102 -14.79 0.45 11.15
CA PHE A 102 -14.18 1.14 10.02
C PHE A 102 -15.10 1.18 8.79
N THR A 103 -14.82 2.12 7.89
CA THR A 103 -15.44 2.16 6.56
C THR A 103 -14.59 1.40 5.56
N LEU A 104 -15.23 0.56 4.74
CA LEU A 104 -14.58 -0.17 3.65
C LEU A 104 -14.62 0.63 2.36
N LYS A 105 -13.46 0.79 1.72
CA LYS A 105 -13.32 1.28 0.36
C LYS A 105 -12.96 0.11 -0.56
N VAL A 106 -13.70 -0.06 -1.65
CA VAL A 106 -13.41 -1.08 -2.67
C VAL A 106 -12.82 -0.39 -3.89
N GLU A 107 -11.61 -0.78 -4.28
CA GLU A 107 -10.91 -0.25 -5.45
C GLU A 107 -10.83 -1.32 -6.54
N GLY A 108 -11.43 -1.04 -7.70
CA GLY A 108 -11.30 -1.86 -8.90
C GLY A 108 -10.15 -1.35 -9.76
N ASN A 109 -9.23 -2.24 -10.12
CA ASN A 109 -8.12 -1.95 -11.02
C ASN A 109 -8.19 -2.92 -12.21
N CYS A 110 -7.85 -2.43 -13.40
CA CYS A 110 -7.63 -3.25 -14.59
C CYS A 110 -6.12 -3.28 -14.90
N ASP A 111 -5.70 -4.22 -15.74
CA ASP A 111 -4.39 -4.10 -16.39
C ASP A 111 -4.41 -2.92 -17.40
N GLU A 112 -3.26 -2.61 -17.96
CA GLU A 112 -3.11 -1.47 -18.88
C GLU A 112 -3.55 -1.78 -20.33
N TRP A 113 -4.20 -2.93 -20.57
CA TRP A 113 -4.51 -3.42 -21.91
C TRP A 113 -6.00 -3.21 -22.20
N GLY A 114 -6.35 -2.37 -23.18
CA GLY A 114 -7.77 -2.15 -23.49
C GLY A 114 -8.13 -0.99 -24.40
N ASP A 115 -7.23 -0.04 -24.64
CA ASP A 115 -7.49 1.08 -25.55
C ASP A 115 -6.68 0.94 -26.86
N THR A 116 -7.35 0.42 -27.88
CA THR A 116 -7.02 0.61 -29.31
C THR A 116 -8.21 1.18 -30.04
#